data_AF-A0A7K2X333-F1
#
_entry.id   AF-A0A7K2X333-F1
#
_cell.length_a   1.000
_cell.length_b   1.000
_cell.length_c   1.000
_cell.angle_alpha   90.00
_cell.angle_beta   90.00
_cell.angle_gamma   90.00
#
_symmetry.space_group_name_H-M   'P 1'
#
loop_
_entity.id
_entity.type
_entity.pdbx_description
1 polymer ?
#
loop_
_entity_poly.entity_id
_entity_poly.type
_entity_poly.pdbx_seq_one_letter_code
_entity_poly.pdbx_strand_id
1 'polypeptide(L)'
;QADGWLPIGGRGLADALPVLRTAWEEAGRDPKALQVVPYAVLPNPDKLAYYADLGCEEVVLQLPPGGEGEVLGVLDGYGRYL
;
A
#
# COMPACT_ATOMS: atom_id res chain seq x y z
N GLN A 1 -0.01 9.69 18.79
CA GLN A 1 -0.24 10.26 17.45
C GLN A 1 -0.05 9.13 16.44
N ALA A 2 -0.77 9.17 15.31
CA ALA A 2 -0.67 8.15 14.27
C ALA A 2 -0.60 8.85 12.91
N ASP A 3 0.38 8.52 12.08
CA ASP A 3 0.70 9.28 10.85
C ASP A 3 0.08 8.68 9.58
N GLY A 4 -0.71 7.61 9.72
CA GLY A 4 -1.30 6.97 8.56
C GLY A 4 -2.04 5.67 8.86
N TRP A 5 -2.22 4.90 7.81
CA TRP A 5 -2.87 3.60 7.82
C TRP A 5 -2.10 2.59 6.93
N LEU A 6 -1.91 1.38 7.46
CA LEU A 6 -1.25 0.27 6.78
C LEU A 6 -2.25 -0.88 6.58
N PRO A 7 -3.16 -0.82 5.59
CA PRO A 7 -4.13 -1.89 5.35
C PRO A 7 -3.46 -3.18 4.87
N ILE A 8 -4.01 -4.34 5.27
CA ILE A 8 -3.59 -5.63 4.72
C ILE A 8 -4.32 -5.84 3.38
N GLY A 9 -3.57 -5.77 2.28
CA GLY A 9 -4.09 -5.74 0.93
C GLY A 9 -4.91 -4.48 0.62
N GLY A 10 -5.65 -4.50 -0.49
CA GLY A 10 -6.41 -3.33 -0.96
C GLY A 10 -7.93 -3.51 -1.02
N ARG A 11 -8.48 -4.56 -0.42
CA ARG A 11 -9.93 -4.80 -0.48
C ARG A 11 -10.66 -3.70 0.30
N GLY A 12 -11.63 -3.04 -0.35
CA GLY A 12 -12.41 -1.96 0.24
C GLY A 12 -11.66 -0.63 0.37
N LEU A 13 -10.44 -0.52 -0.19
CA LEU A 13 -9.62 0.67 -0.04
C LEU A 13 -10.26 1.90 -0.71
N ALA A 14 -10.84 1.75 -1.90
CA ALA A 14 -11.53 2.83 -2.61
C ALA A 14 -12.71 3.41 -1.82
N ASP A 15 -13.44 2.57 -1.07
CA ASP A 15 -14.59 3.01 -0.27
C ASP A 15 -14.13 3.65 1.05
N ALA A 16 -13.06 3.12 1.66
CA ALA A 16 -12.57 3.57 2.95
C ALA A 16 -11.76 4.88 2.88
N LEU A 17 -11.02 5.10 1.78
CA LEU A 17 -10.12 6.25 1.64
C LEU A 17 -10.83 7.61 1.75
N PRO A 18 -11.97 7.86 1.10
CA PRO A 18 -12.71 9.12 1.27
C PRO A 18 -13.11 9.35 2.74
N VAL A 19 -13.58 8.31 3.43
CA VAL A 19 -13.97 8.39 4.84
C VAL A 19 -12.78 8.73 5.73
N LEU A 20 -11.64 8.08 5.50
CA LEU A 20 -10.40 8.33 6.23
C LEU A 20 -9.91 9.78 6.02
N ARG A 21 -9.92 10.27 4.78
CA ARG A 21 -9.50 11.64 4.46
C ARG A 21 -10.38 12.69 5.15
N THR A 22 -11.71 12.52 5.11
CA THR A 22 -12.63 13.39 5.83
C THR A 22 -12.36 13.39 7.33
N ALA A 23 -12.25 12.22 7.96
CA ALA A 23 -11.99 12.13 9.40
C ALA A 23 -10.62 12.73 9.80
N TRP A 24 -9.63 12.65 8.91
CA TRP A 24 -8.32 13.25 9.11
C TRP A 24 -8.36 14.78 9.10
N GLU A 25 -9.06 15.34 8.12
CA GLU A 25 -9.27 16.79 7.98
C GLU A 25 -10.12 17.36 9.13
N GLU A 26 -11.20 16.68 9.52
CA GLU A 26 -12.05 17.06 10.65
C GLU A 26 -11.28 17.08 11.98
N ALA A 27 -10.24 16.26 12.10
CA ALA A 27 -9.32 16.27 13.23
C ALA A 27 -8.29 17.43 13.17
N GLY A 28 -8.37 18.33 12.18
CA GLY A 28 -7.50 19.49 12.02
C GLY A 28 -6.09 19.15 11.53
N ARG A 29 -5.93 18.03 10.82
CA ARG A 29 -4.63 17.50 10.40
C ARG A 29 -4.35 17.84 8.93
N ASP A 30 -3.09 18.02 8.58
CA ASP A 30 -2.68 18.25 7.19
C ASP A 30 -3.00 17.00 6.33
N PRO A 31 -3.83 17.12 5.27
CA PRO A 31 -4.12 16.02 4.35
C PRO A 31 -2.87 15.40 3.73
N LYS A 32 -1.82 16.19 3.49
CA LYS A 32 -0.56 15.72 2.90
C LYS A 32 0.27 14.88 3.86
N ALA A 33 -0.03 14.96 5.15
CA ALA A 33 0.64 14.15 6.16
C ALA A 33 0.02 12.75 6.30
N LEU A 34 -1.14 12.47 5.68
CA LEU A 34 -1.78 11.16 5.75
C LEU A 34 -1.06 10.15 4.85
N GLN A 35 -0.37 9.19 5.44
CA GLN A 35 0.27 8.09 4.72
C GLN A 35 -0.67 6.88 4.63
N VAL A 36 -0.87 6.35 3.43
CA VAL A 36 -1.62 5.09 3.22
C VAL A 36 -0.76 4.13 2.43
N VAL A 37 -0.40 3.02 3.08
CA VAL A 37 0.55 2.04 2.53
C VAL A 37 -0.09 0.65 2.55
N PRO A 38 -0.64 0.17 1.42
CA PRO A 38 -1.12 -1.21 1.34
C PRO A 38 0.01 -2.20 1.60
N TYR A 39 -0.19 -3.08 2.58
CA TYR A 39 0.76 -4.07 3.04
C TYR A 39 0.38 -5.48 2.57
N ALA A 40 1.39 -6.35 2.45
CA ALA A 40 1.23 -7.74 2.01
C ALA A 40 0.61 -7.86 0.59
N VAL A 41 0.99 -6.98 -0.32
CA VAL A 41 0.47 -6.99 -1.69
C VAL A 41 1.21 -8.02 -2.55
N LEU A 42 0.47 -8.92 -3.20
CA LEU A 42 0.97 -9.69 -4.34
C LEU A 42 0.94 -8.81 -5.60
N PRO A 43 2.10 -8.44 -6.18
CA PRO A 43 2.15 -7.41 -7.21
C PRO A 43 1.68 -7.91 -8.58
N ASN A 44 0.97 -7.03 -9.28
CA ASN A 44 0.85 -7.05 -10.75
C ASN A 44 0.74 -5.57 -11.23
N PRO A 45 1.05 -5.26 -12.51
CA PRO A 45 1.06 -3.88 -12.99
C PRO A 45 -0.25 -3.13 -12.74
N ASP A 46 -1.38 -3.73 -13.10
CA ASP A 46 -2.70 -3.09 -12.98
C ASP A 46 -3.06 -2.76 -11.53
N LYS A 47 -2.69 -3.63 -10.58
CA LYS A 47 -2.93 -3.45 -9.16
C LYS A 47 -2.06 -2.33 -8.57
N LEU A 48 -0.81 -2.22 -9.01
CA LEU A 48 0.07 -1.14 -8.57
C LEU A 48 -0.39 0.21 -9.13
N ALA A 49 -0.79 0.25 -10.41
CA ALA A 49 -1.41 1.43 -11.02
C ALA A 49 -2.68 1.84 -10.27
N TYR A 50 -3.54 0.88 -9.93
CA TYR A 50 -4.74 1.12 -9.14
C TYR A 50 -4.44 1.77 -7.76
N TYR A 51 -3.39 1.33 -7.06
CA TYR A 51 -3.02 1.97 -5.78
C TYR A 51 -2.47 3.38 -5.98
N ALA A 52 -1.71 3.61 -7.04
CA ALA A 52 -1.23 4.94 -7.40
C ALA A 52 -2.40 5.90 -7.71
N ASP A 53 -3.41 5.45 -8.47
CA ASP A 53 -4.61 6.23 -8.79
C ASP A 53 -5.44 6.58 -7.53
N LEU A 54 -5.40 5.73 -6.50
CA LEU A 54 -6.00 6.01 -5.21
C LEU A 54 -5.18 7.01 -4.37
N GLY A 55 -3.97 7.37 -4.81
CA GLY A 55 -3.06 8.29 -4.12
C GLY A 55 -2.19 7.62 -3.06
N CYS A 56 -1.96 6.30 -3.15
CA CYS A 56 -0.96 5.63 -2.33
C CYS A 56 0.43 5.85 -2.95
N GLU A 57 1.34 6.44 -2.18
CA GLU A 57 2.72 6.73 -2.63
C GLU A 57 3.66 5.53 -2.41
N GLU A 58 3.29 4.60 -1.53
CA GLU A 58 4.08 3.42 -1.17
C GLU A 58 3.19 2.17 -1.08
N VAL A 59 3.74 1.01 -1.43
CA VAL A 59 3.10 -0.31 -1.28
C VAL A 59 4.16 -1.31 -0.80
N VAL A 60 3.83 -2.14 0.20
CA VAL A 60 4.71 -3.21 0.66
C VAL A 60 4.32 -4.53 0.02
N LEU A 61 5.23 -5.09 -0.78
CA LEU A 61 5.03 -6.33 -1.52
C LEU A 61 5.26 -7.56 -0.62
N GLN A 62 4.35 -8.53 -0.71
CA GLN A 62 4.46 -9.79 0.02
C GLN A 62 5.47 -10.72 -0.68
N LEU A 63 6.44 -11.20 0.09
CA LEU A 63 7.26 -12.35 -0.30
C LEU A 63 6.58 -13.65 0.17
N PRO A 64 6.65 -14.74 -0.62
CA PRO A 64 6.12 -16.02 -0.19
C PRO A 64 6.95 -16.57 0.97
N PRO A 65 6.36 -17.40 1.84
CA PRO A 65 7.16 -18.23 2.75
C PRO A 65 7.93 -19.26 1.91
N GLY A 66 9.19 -19.52 2.24
CA GLY A 66 10.03 -20.45 1.49
C GLY A 66 11.47 -20.48 1.98
N GLY A 67 12.30 -21.24 1.29
CA GLY A 67 13.75 -21.21 1.52
C GLY A 67 14.37 -19.89 1.05
N GLU A 68 15.55 -19.55 1.55
CA GLU A 68 16.26 -18.30 1.22
C GLU A 68 16.36 -18.06 -0.30
N GLY A 69 16.83 -19.06 -1.06
CA GLY A 69 16.98 -18.93 -2.51
C GLY A 69 15.65 -18.71 -3.26
N GLU A 70 14.56 -19.29 -2.78
CA GLU A 70 13.22 -19.09 -3.37
C GLU A 70 12.72 -17.67 -3.09
N VAL A 71 12.90 -17.20 -1.84
CA VAL A 71 12.48 -15.85 -1.42
C VAL A 71 13.30 -14.77 -2.15
N LEU A 72 14.62 -14.93 -2.23
CA LEU A 72 15.50 -14.01 -2.96
C LEU A 72 15.18 -13.99 -4.45
N GLY A 73 14.92 -15.14 -5.08
CA GLY A 73 14.53 -15.18 -6.49
C GLY A 73 13.23 -14.42 -6.77
N VAL A 74 12.25 -14.47 -5.85
CA VAL A 74 11.02 -13.67 -5.97
C VAL A 74 11.29 -12.19 -5.74
N LEU A 75 12.12 -11.84 -4.76
CA LEU A 75 12.51 -10.46 -4.48
C LEU A 75 13.20 -9.81 -5.69
N ASP A 76 14.16 -10.50 -6.30
CA ASP A 76 14.83 -10.06 -7.54
C ASP A 76 13.80 -9.86 -8.67
N GLY A 77 12.85 -10.78 -8.78
CA GLY A 77 11.75 -10.69 -9.76
C GLY A 77 10.85 -9.46 -9.56
N TYR A 78 10.68 -8.98 -8.34
CA TYR A 78 9.94 -7.75 -8.05
C TYR A 78 10.69 -6.48 -8.46
N GLY A 79 12.00 -6.55 -8.71
CA GLY A 79 12.79 -5.43 -9.24
C GLY A 79 12.25 -4.87 -10.56
N ARG A 80 11.44 -5.63 -11.32
CA ARG A 80 10.76 -5.17 -12.54
C ARG A 80 9.71 -4.07 -12.34
N TYR A 81 9.35 -3.78 -11.09
CA TYR A 81 8.35 -2.77 -10.72
C TYR A 81 8.97 -1.44 -10.24
N LEU A 82 10.31 -1.36 -10.19
CA LEU A 82 11.09 -0.17 -9.89
C LEU A 82 11.61 0.46 -11.19
#